data_AF-A0A957YZ60-F1
#
_entry.id   AF-A0A957YZ60-F1
#
_cell.length_a   1.000
_cell.length_b   1.000
_cell.length_c   1.000
_cell.angle_alpha   90.00
_cell.angle_beta   90.00
_cell.angle_gamma   90.00
#
_symmetry.space_group_name_H-M   'P 1'
#
loop_
_entity.id
_entity.type
_entity.pdbx_description
1 polymer ?
#
loop_
_entity_poly.entity_id
_entity_poly.type
_entity_poly.pdbx_seq_one_letter_code
_entity_poly.pdbx_strand_id
1 'polypeptide(L)'
;MPKYRSLKLTSTETEELIEVRDHAPKPYVRERASALLQVAAGRCATWVARHGLLKPRQPDTVYSWLDRYEAAGVAGLTIEEGRGRKAAYEP
;
A
#
# COMPACT_ATOMS: atom_id res chain seq x y z
N MET A 1 -7.21 9.66 23.73
CA MET A 1 -7.63 8.99 22.48
C MET A 1 -6.39 8.36 21.85
N PRO A 2 -6.44 7.11 21.35
CA PRO A 2 -5.31 6.51 20.65
C PRO A 2 -4.97 7.31 19.38
N LYS A 3 -3.68 7.59 19.18
CA LYS A 3 -3.18 8.33 18.00
C LYS A 3 -3.02 7.33 16.85
N TYR A 4 -3.91 7.41 15.86
CA TYR A 4 -3.78 6.60 14.65
C TYR A 4 -2.59 7.08 13.81
N ARG A 5 -1.85 6.14 13.21
CA ARG A 5 -0.80 6.47 12.24
C ARG A 5 -1.44 7.19 11.05
N SER A 6 -0.85 8.31 10.66
CA SER A 6 -1.24 9.13 9.51
C SER A 6 -0.09 9.21 8.53
N LEU A 7 -0.38 9.25 7.24
CA LEU A 7 0.60 9.51 6.19
C LEU A 7 0.46 10.96 5.73
N LYS A 8 1.54 11.72 5.72
CA LYS A 8 1.54 13.08 5.15
C LYS A 8 2.12 12.98 3.75
N LEU A 9 1.33 13.38 2.75
CA LEU A 9 1.74 13.42 1.36
C LEU A 9 1.87 14.87 0.91
N THR A 10 2.89 15.15 0.11
CA THR A 10 2.95 16.36 -0.71
C THR A 10 1.92 16.29 -1.85
N SER A 11 1.69 17.42 -2.52
CA SER A 11 0.82 17.45 -3.71
C SER A 11 1.32 16.50 -4.80
N THR A 12 2.63 16.49 -5.05
CA THR A 12 3.27 15.61 -6.05
C THR A 12 3.12 14.13 -5.70
N GLU A 13 3.38 13.74 -4.44
CA GLU A 13 3.21 12.34 -4.00
C GLU A 13 1.74 11.90 -4.05
N THR A 14 0.81 12.82 -3.77
CA THR A 14 -0.63 12.54 -3.88
C THR A 14 -1.03 12.28 -5.33
N GLU A 15 -0.56 13.11 -6.26
CA GLU A 15 -0.83 12.96 -7.70
C GLU A 15 -0.19 11.69 -8.27
N GLU A 16 1.05 11.39 -7.87
CA GLU A 16 1.73 10.13 -8.24
C GLU A 16 0.95 8.90 -7.75
N LEU A 17 0.46 8.90 -6.50
CA LEU A 17 -0.35 7.81 -5.98
C LEU A 17 -1.72 7.71 -6.65
N ILE A 18 -2.32 8.82 -7.08
CA ILE A 18 -3.55 8.81 -7.88
C ILE A 18 -3.30 8.15 -9.24
N GLU A 19 -2.22 8.54 -9.94
CA GLU A 19 -1.83 7.97 -11.22
C GLU A 19 -1.60 6.46 -11.09
N VAL A 20 -0.87 6.04 -10.06
CA VAL A 20 -0.63 4.61 -9.76
C VAL A 20 -1.94 3.88 -9.45
N ARG A 21 -2.84 4.48 -8.66
CA ARG A 21 -4.14 3.88 -8.33
C ARG A 21 -4.99 3.66 -9.58
N ASP A 22 -4.96 4.59 -10.53
CA ASP A 22 -5.86 4.57 -11.68
C ASP A 22 -5.29 3.76 -12.86
N HIS A 23 -3.98 3.79 -13.05
CA HIS A 23 -3.35 3.29 -14.27
C HIS A 23 -2.37 2.13 -14.07
N ALA A 24 -1.95 1.79 -12.85
CA ALA A 24 -0.97 0.72 -12.67
C ALA A 24 -1.46 -0.62 -13.23
N PRO A 25 -0.65 -1.35 -14.02
CA PRO A 25 -1.09 -2.57 -14.70
C PRO A 25 -1.42 -3.70 -13.71
N LYS A 26 -0.71 -3.76 -12.58
CA LYS A 26 -0.86 -4.80 -11.57
C LYS A 26 -1.95 -4.41 -10.55
N PRO A 27 -3.06 -5.17 -10.42
CA PRO A 27 -4.18 -4.80 -9.54
C PRO A 27 -3.81 -4.60 -8.07
N TYR A 28 -2.87 -5.39 -7.53
CA TYR A 28 -2.44 -5.25 -6.14
C TYR A 28 -1.70 -3.93 -5.89
N VAL A 29 -1.06 -3.34 -6.90
CA VAL A 29 -0.38 -2.04 -6.76
C VAL A 29 -1.42 -0.93 -6.65
N ARG A 30 -2.48 -0.99 -7.46
CA ARG A 30 -3.63 -0.08 -7.37
C ARG A 30 -4.31 -0.14 -6.01
N GLU A 31 -4.50 -1.35 -5.47
CA GLU A 31 -5.06 -1.56 -4.12
C GLU A 31 -4.18 -0.90 -3.04
N ARG A 32 -2.87 -1.09 -3.11
CA ARG A 32 -1.91 -0.49 -2.17
C ARG A 32 -1.95 1.04 -2.24
N ALA A 33 -1.91 1.62 -3.44
CA ALA A 33 -1.99 3.07 -3.62
C ALA A 33 -3.30 3.66 -3.09
N SER A 34 -4.44 2.99 -3.35
CA SER A 34 -5.74 3.37 -2.79
C SER A 34 -5.72 3.39 -1.25
N ALA A 35 -5.09 2.40 -0.61
CA ALA A 35 -4.98 2.34 0.84
C ALA A 35 -4.21 3.54 1.41
N LEU A 36 -3.09 3.92 0.78
CA LEU A 36 -2.25 5.04 1.22
C LEU A 36 -2.98 6.39 1.09
N LEU A 37 -3.64 6.62 -0.05
CA LEU A 37 -4.46 7.82 -0.27
C LEU A 37 -5.56 7.95 0.79
N GLN A 38 -6.20 6.85 1.17
CA GLN A 38 -7.21 6.84 2.21
C GLN A 38 -6.66 7.15 3.60
N VAL A 39 -5.48 6.62 3.94
CA VAL A 39 -4.79 6.94 5.20
C VAL A 39 -4.34 8.40 5.23
N ALA A 40 -3.85 8.92 4.10
CA ALA A 40 -3.50 10.33 3.97
C ALA A 40 -4.72 11.26 4.10
N ALA A 41 -5.89 10.81 3.67
CA ALA A 41 -7.17 11.48 3.89
C ALA A 41 -7.70 11.36 5.35
N GLY A 42 -6.92 10.79 6.28
CA GLY A 42 -7.24 10.73 7.70
C GLY A 42 -7.97 9.48 8.17
N ARG A 43 -8.18 8.49 7.30
CA ARG A 43 -8.77 7.20 7.71
C ARG A 43 -7.71 6.36 8.44
N CYS A 44 -8.08 5.70 9.53
CA CYS A 44 -7.16 4.79 10.20
C CYS A 44 -6.98 3.49 9.40
N ALA A 45 -5.80 2.87 9.50
CA ALA A 45 -5.45 1.65 8.75
C ALA A 45 -6.42 0.49 9.01
N THR A 46 -6.96 0.37 10.22
CA THR A 46 -7.96 -0.66 10.58
C THR A 46 -9.27 -0.46 9.83
N TRP A 47 -9.73 0.78 9.68
CA TRP A 47 -10.92 1.11 8.90
C TRP A 47 -10.68 0.82 7.41
N VAL A 48 -9.54 1.27 6.87
CA VAL A 48 -9.17 1.04 5.46
C VAL A 48 -9.11 -0.46 5.16
N ALA A 49 -8.46 -1.24 6.02
CA ALA A 49 -8.34 -2.69 5.86
C ALA A 49 -9.72 -3.40 5.84
N ARG A 50 -10.70 -2.92 6.60
CA ARG A 50 -12.02 -3.57 6.71
C ARG A 50 -13.05 -3.05 5.71
N HIS A 51 -12.98 -1.78 5.34
CA HIS A 51 -14.04 -1.08 4.61
C HIS A 51 -13.57 -0.28 3.39
N GLY A 52 -12.28 0.08 3.34
CA GLY A 52 -11.74 0.96 2.30
C GLY A 52 -11.26 0.24 1.04
N LEU A 53 -11.14 -1.09 1.07
CA LEU A 53 -10.61 -1.90 -0.02
C LEU A 53 -11.67 -2.87 -0.55
N LEU A 54 -11.48 -3.34 -1.79
CA LEU A 54 -12.40 -4.28 -2.46
C LEU A 54 -12.62 -5.57 -1.64
N LYS A 55 -11.57 -6.04 -0.97
CA LYS A 55 -11.64 -7.18 -0.06
C LYS A 55 -11.07 -6.80 1.29
N PRO A 56 -11.65 -7.30 2.39
CA PRO A 56 -11.07 -7.10 3.71
C PRO A 56 -9.64 -7.63 3.79
N ARG A 57 -8.78 -6.88 4.49
CA ARG A 57 -7.39 -7.23 4.79
C ARG A 57 -7.16 -7.21 6.30
N GLN A 58 -6.02 -7.76 6.72
CA GLN A 58 -5.55 -7.55 8.09
C GLN A 58 -4.99 -6.12 8.22
N PRO A 59 -5.24 -5.39 9.32
CA PRO A 59 -4.70 -4.05 9.53
C PRO A 59 -3.18 -3.97 9.37
N ASP A 60 -2.45 -4.99 9.86
CA ASP A 60 -0.99 -5.11 9.74
C ASP A 60 -0.50 -5.14 8.29
N THR A 61 -1.34 -5.61 7.36
CA THR A 61 -1.02 -5.55 5.93
C THR A 61 -0.97 -4.10 5.45
N VAL A 62 -1.91 -3.27 5.86
CA VAL A 62 -1.92 -1.84 5.50
C VAL A 62 -0.75 -1.10 6.16
N TYR A 63 -0.42 -1.42 7.42
CA TYR A 63 0.79 -0.89 8.07
C TYR A 63 2.06 -1.28 7.30
N SER A 64 2.17 -2.53 6.84
CA SER A 64 3.31 -2.95 6.03
C SER A 64 3.44 -2.20 4.69
N TRP A 65 2.31 -1.75 4.12
CA TRP A 65 2.32 -0.94 2.89
C TRP A 65 2.76 0.49 3.17
N LEU A 66 2.33 1.07 4.30
CA LEU A 66 2.81 2.37 4.78
C LEU A 66 4.33 2.35 4.99
N ASP A 67 4.85 1.32 5.67
CA ASP A 67 6.30 1.18 5.91
C ASP A 67 7.09 1.13 4.61
N ARG A 68 6.62 0.35 3.62
CA ARG A 68 7.30 0.24 2.33
C ARG A 68 7.24 1.52 1.51
N TYR A 69 6.11 2.22 1.56
CA TYR A 69 5.97 3.50 0.87
C TYR A 69 6.87 4.57 1.48
N GLU A 70 6.92 4.69 2.81
CA GLU A 70 7.81 5.64 3.49
C GLU A 70 9.30 5.33 3.23
N ALA A 71 9.65 4.05 3.05
CA ALA A 71 11.03 3.65 2.78
C ALA A 71 11.46 3.83 1.31
N ALA A 72 10.56 3.63 0.35
CA ALA A 72 10.93 3.48 -1.07
C ALA A 72 9.94 4.15 -2.06
N GLY A 73 8.99 4.94 -1.57
CA GLY A 73 7.94 5.55 -2.38
C GLY A 73 7.08 4.51 -3.12
N VAL A 74 6.66 4.85 -4.34
CA VAL A 74 5.83 3.97 -5.20
C VAL A 74 6.54 2.64 -5.52
N ALA A 75 7.87 2.62 -5.60
CA ALA A 75 8.62 1.39 -5.86
C ALA A 75 8.36 0.33 -4.78
N GLY A 76 8.22 0.75 -3.51
CA GLY A 76 7.87 -0.10 -2.37
C GLY A 76 6.47 -0.74 -2.46
N LEU A 77 5.62 -0.29 -3.38
CA LEU A 77 4.29 -0.87 -3.60
C LEU A 77 4.32 -2.07 -4.54
N THR A 78 5.44 -2.36 -5.18
CA THR A 78 5.62 -3.56 -5.99
C THR A 78 6.05 -4.75 -5.13
N ILE A 79 6.05 -5.95 -5.69
CA ILE A 79 6.68 -7.12 -5.05
C ILE A 79 8.07 -7.25 -5.67
N GLU A 80 9.10 -7.14 -4.84
CA GLU A 80 10.50 -7.33 -5.29
C GLU A 80 10.70 -8.73 -5.87
N GLU A 81 11.52 -8.80 -6.91
CA GLU A 81 11.98 -10.06 -7.49
C GLU A 81 12.75 -10.88 -6.44
N GLY A 82 12.56 -12.20 -6.40
CA GLY A 82 13.22 -13.08 -5.43
C GLY A 82 12.49 -13.31 -4.10
N ARG A 83 11.30 -12.71 -3.88
CA ARG A 83 10.41 -13.04 -2.73
C ARG A 83 9.69 -14.39 -2.87
N GLY A 84 9.89 -15.11 -3.98
CA GLY A 84 9.42 -16.49 -4.15
C GLY A 84 10.25 -17.47 -3.31
N ARG A 85 9.65 -18.58 -2.88
CA ARG A 85 10.45 -19.71 -2.38
C ARG A 85 11.36 -20.17 -3.52
N LYS A 86 12.68 -20.27 -3.26
CA LYS A 86 13.59 -20.94 -4.18
C LYS A 86 13.05 -22.34 -4.48
N ALA A 87 13.16 -22.78 -5.74
CA ALA A 87 12.74 -24.12 -6.13
C ALA A 87 13.46 -25.14 -5.24
N ALA A 88 12.74 -26.15 -4.76
CA ALA A 88 13.34 -27.22 -3.94
C ALA A 88 14.26 -28.15 -4.76
N TYR A 89 14.19 -28.07 -6.10
CA TYR A 89 14.95 -28.87 -7.04
C TYR A 89 15.12 -28.10 -8.35
N GLU A 90 16.35 -27.96 -8.82
CA GLU A 90 16.71 -27.54 -10.18
C GLU A 90 17.34 -28.78 -10.86
N PRO A 91 16.79 -29.28 -11.99
CA PRO A 91 17.23 -30.54 -12.63
C PRO A 91 18.65 -30.55 -13.19
#